data_AF-A0A7C7J1P4-F1
#
_entry.id   AF-A0A7C7J1P4-F1
#
_cell.length_a   1.000
_cell.length_b   1.000
_cell.length_c   1.000
_cell.angle_alpha   90.00
_cell.angle_beta   90.00
_cell.angle_gamma   90.00
#
_symmetry.space_group_name_H-M   'P 1'
#
loop_
_entity.id
_entity.type
_entity.pdbx_description
1 polymer ?
#
loop_
_entity_poly.entity_id
_entity_poly.type
_entity_poly.pdbx_seq_one_letter_code
_entity_poly.pdbx_strand_id
1 'polypeptide(L)'
;MDGEQTVDVQPDVSEIAPVLPPEVHVESPNDAMDVSTTPVALDPSAEIQTDVSRNKGDTTEVDEFSQNISSEVIVDVASELPEPSLPSWIAEEVSDELTEIFPIAMRYVKAKRGGDMLGIILPTLDPDTRSRRKGKLSLLVIIKGEERNAQWIRVKRHMIQIFYRGQKGFEEEVQTSLSIPPLLRKARVLFERDGVASKICDMTAKRFRQGPPSPSINEKIHLKAECYHWLGKIQEATDHPDRARYILPAFIDQIVVSWFCLRGLWHVSASSELQFILSRDKATGEGLGDIWKENDIRKQIELAQQIAAHVLKDVPWPARID
;
A
#
# COMPACT_ATOMS: atom_id res chain seq x y z
N MET A 1 42.28 -60.17 34.36
CA MET A 1 42.83 -60.63 33.06
C MET A 1 41.86 -60.16 31.98
N ASP A 2 41.69 -58.85 31.79
CA ASP A 2 42.67 -57.85 31.28
C ASP A 2 42.96 -58.14 29.79
N GLY A 3 42.82 -57.22 28.85
CA GLY A 3 42.59 -55.79 28.97
C GLY A 3 42.23 -55.14 27.64
N GLU A 4 41.97 -53.84 27.76
CA GLU A 4 41.65 -52.87 26.72
C GLU A 4 42.77 -52.72 25.68
N GLN A 5 42.39 -52.42 24.43
CA GLN A 5 43.27 -51.78 23.46
C GLN A 5 42.60 -50.55 22.88
N THR A 6 43.17 -49.41 23.27
CA THR A 6 43.01 -48.07 22.70
C THR A 6 43.85 -47.93 21.43
N VAL A 7 43.32 -47.31 20.38
CA VAL A 7 44.14 -46.66 19.34
C VAL A 7 43.56 -45.27 19.09
N ASP A 8 44.37 -44.27 19.48
CA ASP A 8 44.23 -42.86 19.18
C ASP A 8 44.36 -42.59 17.67
N VAL A 9 43.46 -41.78 17.13
CA VAL A 9 43.64 -41.09 15.85
C VAL A 9 43.26 -39.62 16.04
N GLN A 10 44.28 -38.76 16.10
CA GLN A 10 44.14 -37.30 15.95
C GLN A 10 43.67 -36.96 14.53
N PRO A 11 42.84 -35.92 14.35
CA PRO A 11 42.76 -35.20 13.09
C PRO A 11 43.51 -33.86 13.14
N ASP A 12 44.17 -33.59 12.01
CA ASP A 12 44.96 -32.43 11.63
C ASP A 12 44.35 -31.06 11.98
N VAL A 13 45.22 -30.18 12.46
CA VAL A 13 45.02 -28.73 12.47
C VAL A 13 45.74 -28.18 11.24
N SER A 14 45.02 -27.59 10.30
CA SER A 14 45.60 -26.69 9.31
C SER A 14 44.66 -25.52 8.99
N GLU A 15 45.29 -24.36 9.07
CA GLU A 15 44.84 -22.97 8.92
C GLU A 15 43.92 -22.70 7.72
N ILE A 16 42.88 -21.90 7.95
CA ILE A 16 42.27 -21.05 6.91
C ILE A 16 42.10 -19.64 7.48
N ALA A 17 42.80 -18.70 6.84
CA ALA A 17 42.86 -17.28 7.16
C ALA A 17 41.54 -16.52 6.88
N PRO A 18 41.25 -15.41 7.58
CA PRO A 18 40.16 -14.52 7.24
C PRO A 18 40.58 -13.52 6.14
N VAL A 19 39.87 -13.52 5.01
CA VAL A 19 40.00 -12.50 3.96
C VAL A 19 39.04 -11.34 4.26
N LEU A 20 39.61 -10.17 4.51
CA LEU A 20 38.96 -8.87 4.68
C LEU A 20 38.29 -8.39 3.37
N PRO A 21 37.12 -7.73 3.42
CA PRO A 21 36.65 -6.89 2.31
C PRO A 21 37.35 -5.51 2.35
N PRO A 22 37.55 -4.85 1.18
CA PRO A 22 38.44 -3.70 1.07
C PRO A 22 37.84 -2.42 1.64
N GLU A 23 38.65 -1.73 2.44
CA GLU A 23 38.51 -0.31 2.77
C GLU A 23 38.66 0.53 1.50
N VAL A 24 37.71 1.42 1.24
CA VAL A 24 37.90 2.54 0.32
C VAL A 24 38.07 3.80 1.16
N HIS A 25 39.26 4.36 1.08
CA HIS A 25 39.67 5.61 1.70
C HIS A 25 38.72 6.77 1.39
N VAL A 26 38.32 7.47 2.44
CA VAL A 26 37.78 8.82 2.40
C VAL A 26 38.97 9.77 2.49
N GLU A 27 39.37 10.36 1.35
CA GLU A 27 40.17 11.58 1.34
C GLU A 27 39.22 12.77 1.20
N SER A 28 39.13 13.56 2.27
CA SER A 28 38.68 14.96 2.21
C SER A 28 39.78 15.82 1.62
N PRO A 29 39.42 16.85 0.83
CA PRO A 29 40.13 18.12 0.91
C PRO A 29 39.17 19.26 1.23
N ASN A 30 39.51 19.99 2.29
CA ASN A 30 39.12 21.38 2.45
C ASN A 30 39.80 22.19 1.34
N ASP A 31 39.04 23.01 0.62
CA ASP A 31 39.50 24.34 0.29
C ASP A 31 38.33 25.30 0.08
N ALA A 32 38.48 26.48 0.66
CA ALA A 32 37.56 27.60 0.57
C ALA A 32 37.57 28.19 -0.84
N MET A 33 36.47 28.83 -1.25
CA MET A 33 36.44 30.19 -1.82
C MET A 33 35.00 30.59 -2.22
N ASP A 34 34.70 31.85 -1.89
CA ASP A 34 33.52 32.66 -2.21
C ASP A 34 32.90 32.45 -3.59
N VAL A 35 31.56 32.36 -3.66
CA VAL A 35 30.77 33.18 -4.60
C VAL A 35 29.40 33.51 -3.97
N SER A 36 29.15 34.81 -3.88
CA SER A 36 27.90 35.48 -3.53
C SER A 36 26.76 35.14 -4.49
N THR A 37 25.55 34.89 -3.97
CA THR A 37 24.32 35.24 -4.71
C THR A 37 23.17 35.52 -3.75
N THR A 38 22.67 36.75 -3.85
CA THR A 38 21.56 37.34 -3.11
C THR A 38 20.22 36.65 -3.40
N PRO A 39 19.28 36.61 -2.44
CA PRO A 39 17.91 36.22 -2.72
C PRO A 39 17.16 37.39 -3.38
N VAL A 40 16.71 37.20 -4.62
CA VAL A 40 15.76 38.11 -5.27
C VAL A 40 14.41 37.99 -4.57
N ALA A 41 14.04 39.03 -3.84
CA ALA A 41 12.69 39.24 -3.35
C ALA A 41 11.78 39.55 -4.55
N LEU A 42 10.75 38.72 -4.77
CA LEU A 42 9.64 39.03 -5.67
C LEU A 42 8.54 39.69 -4.86
N ASP A 43 8.37 40.98 -5.10
CA ASP A 43 7.31 41.85 -4.60
C ASP A 43 6.00 41.56 -5.36
N PRO A 44 4.90 41.11 -4.71
CA PRO A 44 3.62 40.92 -5.36
C PRO A 44 2.69 42.11 -5.06
N SER A 45 3.07 43.30 -5.52
CA SER A 45 2.22 44.50 -5.46
C SER A 45 2.08 45.08 -6.87
N ALA A 46 1.24 44.44 -7.68
CA ALA A 46 0.75 44.99 -8.95
C ALA A 46 -0.70 44.55 -9.14
N GLU A 47 -1.59 45.34 -8.55
CA GLU A 47 -3.03 45.34 -8.81
C GLU A 47 -3.28 45.78 -10.25
N ILE A 48 -4.01 44.97 -11.02
CA ILE A 48 -4.71 45.44 -12.22
C ILE A 48 -6.19 45.13 -12.01
N GLN A 49 -6.92 46.17 -11.64
CA GLN A 49 -8.37 46.26 -11.71
C GLN A 49 -8.81 46.35 -13.18
N THR A 50 -9.83 45.58 -13.55
CA THR A 50 -10.77 46.00 -14.60
C THR A 50 -12.18 45.55 -14.22
N ASP A 51 -12.96 46.52 -13.76
CA ASP A 51 -14.42 46.51 -13.70
C ASP A 51 -14.99 46.82 -15.09
N VAL A 52 -15.94 46.03 -15.59
CA VAL A 52 -16.99 46.52 -16.49
C VAL A 52 -18.31 45.77 -16.20
N SER A 53 -19.33 46.57 -15.91
CA SER A 53 -20.72 46.21 -15.60
C SER A 53 -21.63 45.97 -16.83
N ARG A 54 -22.85 45.49 -16.53
CA ARG A 54 -24.13 45.44 -17.32
C ARG A 54 -24.29 44.24 -18.29
N ASN A 55 -25.46 43.60 -18.42
CA ASN A 55 -26.83 44.10 -18.29
C ASN A 55 -27.86 42.96 -18.03
N LYS A 56 -29.05 43.39 -17.59
CA LYS A 56 -30.26 42.63 -17.19
C LYS A 56 -31.26 42.46 -18.35
N GLY A 57 -32.04 41.38 -18.34
CA GLY A 57 -33.34 41.23 -19.06
C GLY A 57 -33.56 39.78 -19.52
N ASP A 58 -34.37 38.93 -18.90
CA ASP A 58 -35.84 38.83 -18.73
C ASP A 58 -36.50 37.79 -19.68
N THR A 59 -37.46 37.07 -19.10
CA THR A 59 -38.62 36.37 -19.68
C THR A 59 -38.59 34.92 -20.23
N THR A 60 -39.53 34.16 -19.62
CA THR A 60 -40.52 33.18 -20.14
C THR A 60 -40.21 31.68 -20.17
N GLU A 61 -40.88 31.01 -19.22
CA GLU A 61 -41.37 29.62 -19.25
C GLU A 61 -42.28 29.37 -20.46
N VAL A 62 -42.18 28.19 -21.07
CA VAL A 62 -43.34 27.37 -21.47
C VAL A 62 -42.96 25.90 -21.32
N ASP A 63 -43.83 25.23 -20.57
CA ASP A 63 -43.96 23.83 -20.20
C ASP A 63 -44.44 22.99 -21.40
N GLU A 64 -43.89 21.80 -21.63
CA GLU A 64 -44.61 20.72 -22.32
C GLU A 64 -43.87 19.37 -22.23
N PHE A 65 -44.69 18.32 -22.12
CA PHE A 65 -44.46 16.88 -22.36
C PHE A 65 -44.67 15.93 -21.16
N SER A 66 -45.89 15.35 -21.20
CA SER A 66 -46.11 13.91 -21.39
C SER A 66 -46.43 13.03 -20.18
N GLN A 67 -47.73 12.78 -20.04
CA GLN A 67 -48.39 11.48 -20.18
C GLN A 67 -47.79 10.28 -19.42
N ASN A 68 -48.46 9.95 -18.32
CA ASN A 68 -48.49 8.62 -17.69
C ASN A 68 -49.26 7.62 -18.56
N ILE A 69 -48.64 6.50 -18.97
CA ILE A 69 -49.34 5.20 -19.08
C ILE A 69 -48.38 4.07 -18.68
N SER A 70 -48.90 3.24 -17.78
CA SER A 70 -48.32 2.06 -17.15
C SER A 70 -47.97 0.94 -18.14
N SER A 71 -46.89 0.21 -17.89
CA SER A 71 -46.74 -1.20 -18.28
C SER A 71 -45.72 -1.87 -17.36
N GLU A 72 -46.22 -2.78 -16.54
CA GLU A 72 -45.49 -3.78 -15.77
C GLU A 72 -44.47 -4.50 -16.66
N VAL A 73 -43.20 -4.38 -16.32
CA VAL A 73 -42.14 -5.28 -16.79
C VAL A 73 -41.48 -5.88 -15.55
N ILE A 74 -41.56 -7.20 -15.49
CA ILE A 74 -40.92 -8.10 -14.53
C ILE A 74 -39.41 -7.84 -14.57
N VAL A 75 -38.84 -7.31 -13.48
CA VAL A 75 -37.39 -7.18 -13.33
C VAL A 75 -36.90 -8.14 -12.25
N ASP A 76 -36.16 -9.12 -12.76
CA ASP A 76 -35.20 -10.00 -12.14
C ASP A 76 -34.54 -9.39 -10.90
N VAL A 77 -34.60 -10.11 -9.77
CA VAL A 77 -33.96 -9.72 -8.50
C VAL A 77 -32.46 -9.94 -8.66
N ALA A 78 -31.79 -9.00 -9.33
CA ALA A 78 -30.35 -8.82 -9.21
C ALA A 78 -30.09 -8.34 -7.79
N SER A 79 -29.51 -9.23 -6.98
CA SER A 79 -29.00 -8.94 -5.65
C SER A 79 -27.91 -7.85 -5.74
N GLU A 80 -28.32 -6.58 -5.72
CA GLU A 80 -27.42 -5.44 -5.52
C GLU A 80 -26.86 -5.53 -4.10
N LEU A 81 -25.66 -6.12 -4.00
CA LEU A 81 -24.81 -5.93 -2.83
C LEU A 81 -24.61 -4.42 -2.63
N PRO A 82 -24.90 -3.86 -1.45
CA PRO A 82 -24.71 -2.44 -1.22
C PRO A 82 -23.22 -2.11 -1.41
N GLU A 83 -22.91 -1.27 -2.40
CA GLU A 83 -21.58 -0.71 -2.51
C GLU A 83 -21.25 -0.01 -1.18
N PRO A 84 -20.15 -0.36 -0.50
CA PRO A 84 -19.81 0.30 0.75
C PRO A 84 -19.49 1.76 0.44
N SER A 85 -20.42 2.64 0.79
CA SER A 85 -20.21 4.09 0.81
C SER A 85 -18.99 4.38 1.67
N LEU A 86 -18.11 5.25 1.17
CA LEU A 86 -16.91 5.65 1.88
C LEU A 86 -17.27 6.23 3.26
N PRO A 87 -16.51 5.91 4.33
CA PRO A 87 -16.76 6.47 5.66
C PRO A 87 -16.73 8.00 5.66
N SER A 88 -17.69 8.61 6.35
CA SER A 88 -17.98 10.06 6.38
C SER A 88 -16.83 10.95 6.87
N TRP A 89 -15.83 10.41 7.56
CA TRP A 89 -14.67 11.18 8.03
C TRP A 89 -13.64 11.50 6.93
N ILE A 90 -13.81 10.95 5.72
CA ILE A 90 -12.99 11.26 4.54
C ILE A 90 -13.45 12.58 3.87
N ALA A 91 -14.67 13.04 4.11
CA ALA A 91 -15.32 13.99 3.22
C ALA A 91 -15.01 15.48 3.46
N GLU A 92 -14.72 15.94 4.69
CA GLU A 92 -14.81 17.39 4.96
C GLU A 92 -13.49 18.06 5.41
N GLU A 93 -12.77 17.58 6.44
CA GLU A 93 -11.63 18.35 6.97
C GLU A 93 -10.31 18.20 6.18
N VAL A 94 -10.13 17.11 5.45
CA VAL A 94 -8.90 16.85 4.68
C VAL A 94 -9.00 17.42 3.26
N SER A 95 -10.21 17.63 2.73
CA SER A 95 -10.45 18.10 1.36
C SER A 95 -9.89 19.50 1.11
N ASP A 96 -10.12 20.44 2.02
CA ASP A 96 -9.73 21.85 1.82
C ASP A 96 -8.22 22.05 1.89
N GLU A 97 -7.55 21.41 2.86
CA GLU A 97 -6.09 21.44 2.96
C GLU A 97 -5.42 20.76 1.75
N LEU A 98 -5.99 19.67 1.26
CA LEU A 98 -5.49 18.98 0.06
C LEU A 98 -5.63 19.83 -1.19
N THR A 99 -6.73 20.59 -1.31
CA THR A 99 -6.97 21.55 -2.39
C THR A 99 -5.88 22.61 -2.46
N GLU A 100 -5.31 23.04 -1.32
CA GLU A 100 -4.19 23.99 -1.31
C GLU A 100 -2.82 23.33 -1.57
N ILE A 101 -2.62 22.10 -1.10
CA ILE A 101 -1.32 21.42 -1.14
C ILE A 101 -1.02 20.87 -2.54
N PHE A 102 -2.01 20.26 -3.21
CA PHE A 102 -1.78 19.61 -4.50
C PHE A 102 -1.33 20.58 -5.60
N PRO A 103 -1.88 21.80 -5.74
CA PRO A 103 -1.39 22.76 -6.73
C PRO A 103 0.09 23.12 -6.55
N ILE A 104 0.57 23.21 -5.30
CA ILE A 104 1.99 23.48 -5.01
C ILE A 104 2.85 22.29 -5.44
N ALA A 105 2.44 21.07 -5.08
CA ALA A 105 3.14 19.84 -5.48
C ALA A 105 3.15 19.64 -7.01
N MET A 106 2.03 19.95 -7.69
CA MET A 106 1.92 19.88 -9.14
C MET A 106 2.82 20.90 -9.83
N ARG A 107 2.90 22.14 -9.31
CA ARG A 107 3.85 23.15 -9.82
C ARG A 107 5.29 22.68 -9.69
N TYR A 108 5.65 22.08 -8.56
CA TYR A 108 6.98 21.50 -8.34
C TYR A 108 7.33 20.41 -9.37
N VAL A 109 6.43 19.44 -9.57
CA VAL A 109 6.64 18.36 -10.55
C VAL A 109 6.74 18.90 -11.97
N LYS A 110 5.85 19.84 -12.34
CA LYS A 110 5.84 20.48 -13.66
C LYS A 110 7.14 21.27 -13.92
N ALA A 111 7.65 22.00 -12.92
CA ALA A 111 8.90 22.74 -13.05
C ALA A 111 10.12 21.82 -13.24
N LYS A 112 10.13 20.64 -12.59
CA LYS A 112 11.28 19.73 -12.64
C LYS A 112 11.33 18.85 -13.90
N ARG A 113 10.18 18.39 -14.39
CA ARG A 113 10.10 17.36 -15.46
C ARG A 113 9.16 17.72 -16.63
N GLY A 114 8.65 18.96 -16.71
CA GLY A 114 7.53 19.34 -17.60
C GLY A 114 7.65 18.95 -19.09
N GLY A 115 8.87 18.82 -19.62
CA GLY A 115 9.12 18.30 -20.97
C GLY A 115 8.78 16.81 -21.13
N ASP A 116 9.22 15.99 -20.18
CA ASP A 116 9.13 14.53 -20.24
C ASP A 116 7.89 13.96 -19.57
N MET A 117 7.14 14.79 -18.83
CA MET A 117 5.96 14.34 -18.11
C MET A 117 4.80 13.97 -19.05
N LEU A 118 4.21 12.81 -18.79
CA LEU A 118 3.05 12.25 -19.48
C LEU A 118 1.78 12.31 -18.62
N GLY A 119 1.90 12.21 -17.29
CA GLY A 119 0.72 12.26 -16.43
C GLY A 119 1.05 12.35 -14.95
N ILE A 120 0.08 12.81 -14.16
CA ILE A 120 0.11 12.81 -12.71
C ILE A 120 -1.16 12.12 -12.22
N ILE A 121 -0.97 11.05 -11.45
CA ILE A 121 -2.02 10.24 -10.84
C ILE A 121 -1.93 10.44 -9.33
N LEU A 122 -3.07 10.69 -8.70
CA LEU A 122 -3.24 10.69 -7.25
C LEU A 122 -3.79 9.31 -6.85
N PRO A 123 -2.99 8.43 -6.23
CA PRO A 123 -3.47 7.18 -5.68
C PRO A 123 -4.54 7.40 -4.62
N THR A 124 -5.35 6.38 -4.37
CA THR A 124 -6.29 6.42 -3.25
C THR A 124 -5.47 6.52 -1.97
N LEU A 125 -5.63 7.62 -1.22
CA LEU A 125 -5.09 7.69 0.12
C LEU A 125 -5.84 6.70 1.00
N ASP A 126 -5.14 5.71 1.53
CA ASP A 126 -5.53 5.17 2.82
C ASP A 126 -4.82 5.98 3.88
N PRO A 127 -5.53 6.75 4.72
CA PRO A 127 -4.93 7.27 5.92
C PRO A 127 -4.44 6.07 6.74
N ASP A 128 -3.12 5.85 6.74
CA ASP A 128 -2.49 4.94 7.68
C ASP A 128 -2.84 5.42 9.09
N THR A 129 -3.90 4.86 9.66
CA THR A 129 -4.41 5.21 10.98
C THR A 129 -3.43 4.83 12.08
N ARG A 130 -2.39 4.03 11.78
CA ARG A 130 -1.28 3.77 12.70
C ARG A 130 -0.21 4.86 12.67
N SER A 131 -0.15 5.70 11.63
CA SER A 131 0.75 6.84 11.59
C SER A 131 0.10 8.06 12.26
N ARG A 132 0.51 8.35 13.51
CA ARG A 132 0.21 9.63 14.20
C ARG A 132 0.68 10.89 13.46
N ARG A 133 1.41 10.75 12.35
CA ARG A 133 1.77 11.86 11.46
C ARG A 133 0.69 11.97 10.39
N LYS A 134 0.02 13.13 10.33
CA LYS A 134 -0.96 13.53 9.29
C LYS A 134 -0.56 12.92 7.93
N GLY A 135 -1.50 12.20 7.32
CA GLY A 135 -1.30 11.20 6.28
C GLY A 135 -0.18 11.49 5.29
N LYS A 136 0.67 10.48 5.04
CA LYS A 136 1.65 10.51 3.96
C LYS A 136 0.89 10.61 2.64
N LEU A 137 1.00 11.75 1.97
CA LEU A 137 0.42 11.93 0.63
C LEU A 137 1.34 11.28 -0.39
N SER A 138 0.78 10.64 -1.40
CA SER A 138 1.55 10.09 -2.51
C SER A 138 1.07 10.66 -3.84
N LEU A 139 2.00 10.91 -4.74
CA LEU A 139 1.75 11.28 -6.13
C LEU A 139 2.53 10.34 -7.02
N LEU A 140 1.89 9.83 -8.06
CA LEU A 140 2.52 9.01 -9.09
C LEU A 140 2.65 9.85 -10.37
N VAL A 141 3.87 10.04 -10.84
CA VAL A 141 4.19 10.82 -12.02
C VAL A 141 4.71 9.87 -13.10
N ILE A 142 4.01 9.86 -14.24
CA ILE A 142 4.40 9.09 -15.41
C ILE A 142 5.24 9.98 -16.33
N ILE A 143 6.40 9.48 -16.74
CA ILE A 143 7.37 10.18 -17.58
C ILE A 143 7.73 9.38 -18.83
N LYS A 144 8.17 10.10 -19.87
CA LYS A 144 8.81 9.54 -21.07
C LYS A 144 10.17 8.95 -20.65
N GLY A 145 10.43 7.70 -21.02
CA GLY A 145 11.64 6.96 -20.66
C GLY A 145 11.39 5.83 -19.67
N GLU A 146 12.46 5.37 -19.02
CA GLU A 146 12.48 4.17 -18.16
C GLU A 146 12.90 4.48 -16.71
N GLU A 147 12.98 5.76 -16.33
CA GLU A 147 13.42 6.15 -14.97
C GLU A 147 12.41 5.69 -13.90
N ARG A 148 12.94 5.06 -12.84
CA ARG A 148 12.22 4.72 -11.61
C ARG A 148 12.87 5.45 -10.45
N ASN A 149 12.17 6.44 -9.91
CA ASN A 149 12.69 7.27 -8.82
C ASN A 149 11.59 7.55 -7.79
N ALA A 150 11.97 7.91 -6.57
CA ALA A 150 11.06 8.36 -5.53
C ALA A 150 11.68 9.54 -4.80
N GLN A 151 10.89 10.60 -4.60
CA GLN A 151 11.34 11.81 -3.94
C GLN A 151 10.35 12.22 -2.86
N TRP A 152 10.86 12.73 -1.75
CA TRP A 152 10.05 13.35 -0.71
C TRP A 152 10.12 14.86 -0.83
N ILE A 153 8.96 15.51 -0.77
CA ILE A 153 8.86 16.96 -0.63
C ILE A 153 8.04 17.27 0.62
N ARG A 154 8.38 18.39 1.26
CA ARG A 154 7.62 18.92 2.38
C ARG A 154 6.84 20.15 1.91
N VAL A 155 5.52 20.11 2.06
CA VAL A 155 4.64 21.24 1.74
C VAL A 155 3.86 21.59 2.99
N LYS A 156 4.12 22.78 3.56
CA LYS A 156 3.61 23.20 4.87
C LYS A 156 3.93 22.14 5.95
N ARG A 157 2.89 21.49 6.49
CA ARG A 157 2.97 20.44 7.52
C ARG A 157 2.94 19.01 6.98
N HIS A 158 2.79 18.83 5.67
CA HIS A 158 2.61 17.53 5.05
C HIS A 158 3.89 17.05 4.34
N MET A 159 4.13 15.74 4.44
CA MET A 159 5.14 15.04 3.67
C MET A 159 4.48 14.38 2.48
N ILE A 160 4.95 14.68 1.28
CA ILE A 160 4.43 14.13 0.03
C ILE A 160 5.53 13.28 -0.60
N GLN A 161 5.21 12.03 -0.89
CA GLN A 161 6.05 11.12 -1.64
C GLN A 161 5.68 11.18 -3.12
N ILE A 162 6.62 11.52 -3.98
CA ILE A 162 6.45 11.56 -5.43
C ILE A 162 7.18 10.37 -6.03
N PHE A 163 6.45 9.47 -6.69
CA PHE A 163 6.99 8.34 -7.42
C PHE A 163 7.06 8.69 -8.90
N TYR A 164 8.26 8.67 -9.48
CA TYR A 164 8.45 8.79 -10.91
C TYR A 164 8.55 7.40 -11.53
N ARG A 165 7.80 7.17 -12.61
CA ARG A 165 7.77 5.90 -13.33
C ARG A 165 7.76 6.14 -14.84
N GLY A 166 8.61 5.40 -15.54
CA GLY A 166 8.54 5.26 -16.99
C GLY A 166 7.24 4.57 -17.43
N GLN A 167 6.65 5.01 -18.54
CA GLN A 167 5.37 4.47 -19.01
C GLN A 167 5.39 2.95 -19.22
N LYS A 168 6.30 2.43 -20.06
CA LYS A 168 6.31 1.01 -20.46
C LYS A 168 6.53 0.09 -19.26
N GLY A 169 7.55 0.36 -18.45
CA GLY A 169 7.83 -0.42 -17.25
C GLY A 169 6.69 -0.38 -16.24
N PHE A 170 5.97 0.73 -16.13
CA PHE A 170 4.80 0.79 -15.25
C PHE A 170 3.60 0.03 -15.79
N GLU A 171 3.38 0.04 -17.12
CA GLU A 171 2.31 -0.76 -17.73
C GLU A 171 2.51 -2.27 -17.46
N GLU A 172 3.75 -2.76 -17.49
CA GLU A 172 4.11 -4.14 -17.13
C GLU A 172 4.00 -4.41 -15.62
N GLU A 173 4.42 -3.46 -14.77
CA GLU A 173 4.32 -3.55 -13.31
C GLU A 173 2.85 -3.66 -12.87
N VAL A 174 1.92 -2.95 -13.52
CA VAL A 174 0.48 -3.05 -13.23
C VAL A 174 -0.05 -4.47 -13.41
N GLN A 175 0.45 -5.22 -14.40
CA GLN A 175 -0.03 -6.58 -14.67
C GLN A 175 0.46 -7.60 -13.64
N THR A 176 1.70 -7.41 -13.17
CA THR A 176 2.42 -8.38 -12.32
C THR A 176 2.32 -8.05 -10.83
N SER A 177 2.19 -6.77 -10.46
CA SER A 177 2.17 -6.33 -9.08
C SER A 177 0.86 -6.68 -8.36
N LEU A 178 1.00 -7.14 -7.12
CA LEU A 178 -0.13 -7.39 -6.22
C LEU A 178 -0.61 -6.12 -5.50
N SER A 179 0.23 -5.09 -5.41
CA SER A 179 -0.05 -3.88 -4.61
C SER A 179 -0.61 -2.72 -5.44
N ILE A 180 -0.26 -2.64 -6.73
CA ILE A 180 -0.68 -1.53 -7.60
C ILE A 180 -2.19 -1.56 -7.90
N PRO A 181 -2.80 -2.70 -8.28
CA PRO A 181 -4.21 -2.69 -8.66
C PRO A 181 -5.14 -2.20 -7.54
N PRO A 182 -5.00 -2.65 -6.28
CA PRO A 182 -5.81 -2.13 -5.17
C PRO A 182 -5.55 -0.64 -4.90
N LEU A 183 -4.29 -0.20 -4.96
CA LEU A 183 -3.88 1.17 -4.68
C LEU A 183 -4.47 2.18 -5.70
N LEU A 184 -4.45 1.81 -6.98
CA LEU A 184 -4.87 2.67 -8.08
C LEU A 184 -6.32 2.48 -8.53
N ARG A 185 -7.07 1.54 -7.96
CA ARG A 185 -8.47 1.26 -8.33
C ARG A 185 -9.36 2.51 -8.34
N LYS A 186 -9.21 3.38 -7.34
CA LYS A 186 -9.98 4.64 -7.21
C LYS A 186 -9.10 5.88 -7.38
N ALA A 187 -7.96 5.73 -8.07
CA ALA A 187 -7.05 6.84 -8.30
C ALA A 187 -7.69 7.93 -9.15
N ARG A 188 -7.26 9.17 -8.93
CA ARG A 188 -7.70 10.33 -9.70
C ARG A 188 -6.56 10.83 -10.59
N VAL A 189 -6.86 11.12 -11.84
CA VAL A 189 -5.90 11.76 -12.75
C VAL A 189 -5.92 13.26 -12.49
N LEU A 190 -4.77 13.82 -12.10
CA LEU A 190 -4.62 15.26 -11.84
C LEU A 190 -4.08 16.02 -13.07
N PHE A 191 -3.32 15.33 -13.91
CA PHE A 191 -2.76 15.87 -15.14
C PHE A 191 -2.53 14.76 -16.14
N GLU A 192 -2.73 15.06 -17.42
CA GLU A 192 -2.54 14.11 -18.50
C GLU A 192 -2.03 14.79 -19.77
N ARG A 193 -1.19 14.05 -20.48
CA ARG A 193 -0.76 14.30 -21.86
C ARG A 193 -0.91 12.98 -22.63
N ASP A 194 -1.44 13.05 -23.84
CA ASP A 194 -1.59 11.91 -24.77
C ASP A 194 -2.43 10.73 -24.24
N GLY A 195 -3.30 10.93 -23.23
CA GLY A 195 -4.20 9.88 -22.73
C GLY A 195 -3.52 8.77 -21.91
N VAL A 196 -2.25 8.94 -21.51
CA VAL A 196 -1.45 7.87 -20.88
C VAL A 196 -1.91 7.54 -19.45
N ALA A 197 -2.25 8.56 -18.65
CA ALA A 197 -2.61 8.36 -17.24
C ALA A 197 -3.96 7.65 -17.11
N SER A 198 -4.93 8.06 -17.92
CA SER A 198 -6.26 7.46 -18.03
C SER A 198 -6.15 6.02 -18.52
N LYS A 199 -5.34 5.74 -19.56
CA LYS A 199 -5.08 4.37 -20.03
C LYS A 199 -4.51 3.48 -18.92
N ILE A 200 -3.57 3.98 -18.12
CA ILE A 200 -2.99 3.24 -16.98
C ILE A 200 -4.05 2.97 -15.90
N CYS A 201 -4.90 3.96 -15.59
CA CYS A 201 -6.00 3.78 -14.64
C CYS A 201 -7.02 2.75 -15.13
N ASP A 202 -7.41 2.80 -16.41
CA ASP A 202 -8.32 1.83 -17.02
C ASP A 202 -7.75 0.41 -17.01
N MET A 203 -6.46 0.27 -17.36
CA MET A 203 -5.76 -1.00 -17.34
C MET A 203 -5.67 -1.56 -15.91
N THR A 204 -5.38 -0.70 -14.94
CA THR A 204 -5.39 -1.05 -13.51
C THR A 204 -6.78 -1.50 -13.07
N ALA A 205 -7.84 -0.77 -13.45
CA ALA A 205 -9.21 -1.12 -13.11
C ALA A 205 -9.62 -2.47 -13.72
N LYS A 206 -9.25 -2.73 -14.98
CA LYS A 206 -9.43 -4.04 -15.62
C LYS A 206 -8.69 -5.14 -14.87
N ARG A 207 -7.41 -4.92 -14.53
CA ARG A 207 -6.59 -5.87 -13.77
C ARG A 207 -7.17 -6.13 -12.37
N PHE A 208 -7.68 -5.11 -11.69
CA PHE A 208 -8.32 -5.24 -10.38
C PHE A 208 -9.59 -6.12 -10.47
N ARG A 209 -10.42 -5.94 -11.50
CA ARG A 209 -11.63 -6.75 -11.72
C ARG A 209 -11.34 -8.23 -11.98
N GLN A 210 -10.16 -8.56 -12.52
CA GLN A 210 -9.72 -9.95 -12.71
C GLN A 210 -9.40 -10.67 -11.39
N GLY A 211 -9.26 -9.94 -10.28
CA GLY A 211 -8.86 -10.50 -9.00
C GLY A 211 -7.35 -10.77 -8.90
N PRO A 212 -6.81 -11.01 -7.70
CA PRO A 212 -5.42 -11.43 -7.55
C PRO A 212 -5.19 -12.80 -8.22
N PRO A 213 -3.96 -13.11 -8.62
CA PRO A 213 -3.65 -14.44 -9.14
C PRO A 213 -3.94 -15.50 -8.08
N SER A 214 -4.52 -16.62 -8.50
CA SER A 214 -4.77 -17.75 -7.58
C SER A 214 -3.44 -18.40 -7.19
N PRO A 215 -3.15 -18.59 -5.88
CA PRO A 215 -1.90 -19.21 -5.46
C PRO A 215 -1.86 -20.68 -5.91
N SER A 216 -0.72 -21.07 -6.45
CA SER A 216 -0.36 -22.45 -6.72
C SER A 216 -0.35 -23.29 -5.45
N ILE A 217 -0.39 -24.62 -5.59
CA ILE A 217 -0.34 -25.52 -4.43
C ILE A 217 0.91 -25.31 -3.58
N ASN A 218 2.05 -25.04 -4.21
CA ASN A 218 3.32 -24.79 -3.54
C ASN A 218 3.30 -23.48 -2.75
N GLU A 219 2.71 -22.42 -3.31
CA GLU A 219 2.54 -21.14 -2.60
C GLU A 219 1.58 -21.29 -1.42
N LYS A 220 0.49 -22.05 -1.57
CA LYS A 220 -0.41 -22.35 -0.43
C LYS A 220 0.36 -23.05 0.70
N ILE A 221 1.14 -24.08 0.38
CA ILE A 221 1.98 -24.79 1.35
C ILE A 221 2.98 -23.83 2.01
N HIS A 222 3.61 -22.95 1.24
CA HIS A 222 4.55 -21.95 1.76
C HIS A 222 3.86 -20.99 2.75
N LEU A 223 2.69 -20.44 2.39
CA LEU A 223 1.90 -19.58 3.29
C LEU A 223 1.57 -20.27 4.61
N LYS A 224 1.18 -21.56 4.55
CA LYS A 224 0.94 -22.37 5.75
C LYS A 224 2.21 -22.54 6.57
N ALA A 225 3.33 -22.89 5.95
CA ALA A 225 4.61 -23.07 6.62
C ALA A 225 5.07 -21.79 7.32
N GLU A 226 4.95 -20.63 6.67
CA GLU A 226 5.31 -19.33 7.26
C GLU A 226 4.42 -18.97 8.46
N CYS A 227 3.10 -19.21 8.38
CA CYS A 227 2.20 -18.98 9.51
C CYS A 227 2.60 -19.83 10.73
N TYR A 228 2.87 -21.13 10.52
CA TYR A 228 3.29 -22.02 11.61
C TYR A 228 4.71 -21.73 12.10
N HIS A 229 5.60 -21.23 11.24
CA HIS A 229 6.92 -20.74 11.65
C HIS A 229 6.81 -19.61 12.67
N TRP A 230 6.00 -18.58 12.35
CA TRP A 230 5.78 -17.47 13.28
C TRP A 230 5.06 -17.90 14.55
N LEU A 231 4.05 -18.77 14.44
CA LEU A 231 3.36 -19.31 15.61
C LEU A 231 4.33 -20.07 16.54
N GLY A 232 5.20 -20.92 15.97
CA GLY A 232 6.24 -21.63 16.71
C GLY A 232 7.21 -20.66 17.39
N LYS A 233 7.62 -19.58 16.71
CA LYS A 233 8.48 -18.52 17.29
C LYS A 233 7.84 -17.83 18.49
N ILE A 234 6.54 -17.59 18.46
CA ILE A 234 5.82 -16.99 19.60
C ILE A 234 5.72 -18.00 20.75
N GLN A 235 5.42 -19.27 20.44
CA GLN A 235 5.36 -20.36 21.42
C GLN A 235 6.70 -20.61 22.11
N GLU A 236 7.82 -20.57 21.38
CA GLU A 236 9.18 -20.63 21.94
C GLU A 236 9.46 -19.48 22.92
N ALA A 237 8.84 -18.31 22.69
CA ALA A 237 8.99 -17.13 23.52
C ALA A 237 7.99 -17.06 24.70
N THR A 238 7.21 -18.11 24.97
CA THR A 238 6.16 -18.10 26.01
C THR A 238 6.69 -17.76 27.41
N ASP A 239 7.91 -18.18 27.73
CA ASP A 239 8.56 -17.88 29.01
C ASP A 239 9.07 -16.43 29.11
N HIS A 240 9.06 -15.69 27.99
CA HIS A 240 9.48 -14.29 27.89
C HIS A 240 8.34 -13.45 27.29
N PRO A 241 7.36 -13.00 28.10
CA PRO A 241 6.11 -12.40 27.61
C PRO A 241 6.32 -11.16 26.74
N ASP A 242 7.32 -10.32 27.05
CA ASP A 242 7.61 -9.12 26.25
C ASP A 242 8.12 -9.46 24.85
N ARG A 243 8.93 -10.53 24.73
CA ARG A 243 9.43 -11.02 23.44
C ARG A 243 8.30 -11.64 22.62
N ALA A 244 7.45 -12.45 23.25
CA ALA A 244 6.29 -13.02 22.58
C ALA A 244 5.33 -11.93 22.07
N ARG A 245 5.05 -10.89 22.88
CA ARG A 245 4.26 -9.72 22.47
C ARG A 245 4.90 -8.94 21.32
N TYR A 246 6.22 -8.86 21.27
CA TYR A 246 6.94 -8.22 20.17
C TYR A 246 6.84 -9.00 18.84
N ILE A 247 6.82 -10.34 18.91
CA ILE A 247 6.75 -11.21 17.71
C ILE A 247 5.31 -11.37 17.22
N LEU A 248 4.31 -11.34 18.12
CA LEU A 248 2.90 -11.56 17.81
C LEU A 248 2.38 -10.78 16.58
N PRO A 249 2.68 -9.48 16.38
CA PRO A 249 2.28 -8.75 15.19
C PRO A 249 2.75 -9.39 13.88
N ALA A 250 3.94 -9.98 13.82
CA ALA A 250 4.44 -10.64 12.60
C ALA A 250 3.59 -11.86 12.21
N PHE A 251 3.15 -12.65 13.20
CA PHE A 251 2.18 -13.72 12.95
C PHE A 251 0.85 -13.17 12.46
N ILE A 252 0.35 -12.09 13.08
CA ILE A 252 -0.93 -11.48 12.70
C ILE A 252 -0.88 -10.95 11.27
N ASP A 253 0.18 -10.24 10.90
CA ASP A 253 0.37 -9.75 9.53
C ASP A 253 0.43 -10.93 8.54
N GLN A 254 1.17 -11.99 8.86
CA GLN A 254 1.27 -13.17 8.00
C GLN A 254 -0.06 -13.93 7.84
N ILE A 255 -0.83 -14.11 8.92
CA ILE A 255 -2.11 -14.84 8.85
C ILE A 255 -3.16 -14.03 8.10
N VAL A 256 -3.15 -12.71 8.24
CA VAL A 256 -4.02 -11.79 7.48
C VAL A 256 -3.68 -11.86 5.99
N VAL A 257 -2.41 -11.72 5.61
CA VAL A 257 -1.95 -11.87 4.21
C VAL A 257 -2.36 -13.23 3.66
N SER A 258 -2.14 -14.30 4.42
CA SER A 258 -2.50 -15.66 4.02
C SER A 258 -4.02 -15.80 3.83
N TRP A 259 -4.83 -15.21 4.70
CA TRP A 259 -6.29 -15.22 4.58
C TRP A 259 -6.76 -14.59 3.27
N PHE A 260 -6.19 -13.44 2.88
CA PHE A 260 -6.49 -12.77 1.61
C PHE A 260 -6.06 -13.63 0.41
N CYS A 261 -4.81 -14.09 0.41
CA CYS A 261 -4.25 -14.89 -0.68
C CYS A 261 -5.02 -16.19 -0.92
N LEU A 262 -5.31 -16.95 0.15
CA LEU A 262 -6.01 -18.23 0.06
C LEU A 262 -7.45 -18.10 -0.46
N ARG A 263 -8.07 -16.93 -0.27
CA ARG A 263 -9.44 -16.63 -0.73
C ARG A 263 -9.47 -15.90 -2.08
N GLY A 264 -8.32 -15.63 -2.70
CA GLY A 264 -8.25 -14.89 -3.95
C GLY A 264 -8.79 -13.46 -3.82
N LEU A 265 -8.53 -12.82 -2.68
CA LEU A 265 -8.99 -11.45 -2.40
C LEU A 265 -7.82 -10.47 -2.44
N TRP A 266 -8.06 -9.30 -3.03
CA TRP A 266 -7.11 -8.20 -2.95
C TRP A 266 -6.92 -7.76 -1.50
N HIS A 267 -5.67 -7.57 -1.10
CA HIS A 267 -5.37 -7.01 0.21
C HIS A 267 -5.98 -5.60 0.31
N VAL A 268 -6.60 -5.33 1.45
CA VAL A 268 -7.19 -4.02 1.72
C VAL A 268 -6.22 -3.17 2.52
N SER A 269 -6.71 -1.97 2.81
CA SER A 269 -6.07 -0.96 3.62
C SER A 269 -5.99 -1.43 5.08
N ALA A 270 -4.88 -1.16 5.78
CA ALA A 270 -4.66 -1.66 7.15
C ALA A 270 -5.72 -1.16 8.14
N SER A 271 -6.26 0.03 7.89
CA SER A 271 -7.36 0.61 8.66
C SER A 271 -8.68 -0.16 8.49
N SER A 272 -8.84 -0.90 7.39
CA SER A 272 -10.07 -1.59 7.00
C SER A 272 -10.00 -3.12 7.10
N GLU A 273 -8.81 -3.70 7.30
CA GLU A 273 -8.58 -5.16 7.31
C GLU A 273 -9.54 -5.92 8.22
N LEU A 274 -9.59 -5.56 9.51
CA LEU A 274 -10.40 -6.29 10.49
C LEU A 274 -11.89 -6.28 10.11
N GLN A 275 -12.43 -5.12 9.74
CA GLN A 275 -13.84 -4.99 9.36
C GLN A 275 -14.13 -5.77 8.07
N PHE A 276 -13.19 -5.73 7.12
CA PHE A 276 -13.31 -6.48 5.88
C PHE A 276 -13.33 -7.99 6.13
N ILE A 277 -12.43 -8.50 6.97
CA ILE A 277 -12.39 -9.91 7.37
C ILE A 277 -13.67 -10.28 8.11
N LEU A 278 -14.07 -9.51 9.13
CA LEU A 278 -15.26 -9.75 9.94
C LEU A 278 -16.53 -9.89 9.09
N SER A 279 -16.67 -9.09 8.03
CA SER A 279 -17.81 -9.14 7.11
C SER A 279 -17.92 -10.43 6.27
N ARG A 280 -16.82 -11.18 6.13
CA ARG A 280 -16.71 -12.36 5.25
C ARG A 280 -16.45 -13.66 6.00
N ASP A 281 -15.69 -13.57 7.07
CA ASP A 281 -15.30 -14.68 7.93
C ASP A 281 -15.35 -14.19 9.37
N LYS A 282 -16.56 -14.26 9.93
CA LYS A 282 -16.83 -13.79 11.30
C LYS A 282 -15.93 -14.47 12.32
N ALA A 283 -15.67 -15.77 12.18
CA ALA A 283 -14.80 -16.52 13.08
C ALA A 283 -13.35 -16.00 13.06
N THR A 284 -12.77 -15.75 11.88
CA THR A 284 -11.44 -15.12 11.80
C THR A 284 -11.45 -13.70 12.32
N GLY A 285 -12.44 -12.88 11.95
CA GLY A 285 -12.51 -11.48 12.35
C GLY A 285 -12.68 -11.30 13.86
N GLU A 286 -13.57 -12.09 14.50
CA GLU A 286 -13.74 -12.08 15.95
C GLU A 286 -12.48 -12.59 16.66
N GLY A 287 -11.89 -13.70 16.19
CA GLY A 287 -10.64 -14.22 16.76
C GLY A 287 -9.50 -13.20 16.73
N LEU A 288 -9.31 -12.50 15.60
CA LEU A 288 -8.29 -11.45 15.49
C LEU A 288 -8.58 -10.28 16.45
N GLY A 289 -9.86 -9.89 16.56
CA GLY A 289 -10.30 -8.87 17.51
C GLY A 289 -10.07 -9.28 18.97
N ASP A 290 -10.27 -10.55 19.31
CA ASP A 290 -10.08 -11.09 20.65
C ASP A 290 -8.61 -11.15 21.04
N ILE A 291 -7.71 -11.50 20.10
CA ILE A 291 -6.26 -11.43 20.33
C ILE A 291 -5.83 -10.01 20.74
N TRP A 292 -6.34 -8.97 20.08
CA TRP A 292 -5.97 -7.58 20.38
C TRP A 292 -6.57 -7.06 21.69
N LYS A 293 -7.68 -7.63 22.16
CA LYS A 293 -8.32 -7.25 23.44
C LYS A 293 -7.73 -8.00 24.63
N GLU A 294 -7.23 -9.21 24.40
CA GLU A 294 -6.64 -10.05 25.43
C GLU A 294 -5.29 -9.48 25.88
N ASN A 295 -5.06 -9.48 27.20
CA ASN A 295 -3.83 -8.96 27.80
C ASN A 295 -2.89 -10.10 28.24
N ASP A 296 -3.40 -11.31 28.41
CA ASP A 296 -2.61 -12.50 28.71
C ASP A 296 -2.00 -13.10 27.44
N ILE A 297 -0.67 -13.12 27.37
CA ILE A 297 0.07 -13.63 26.21
C ILE A 297 -0.19 -15.12 25.96
N ARG A 298 -0.42 -15.94 27.00
CA ARG A 298 -0.68 -17.37 26.81
C ARG A 298 -2.00 -17.58 26.08
N LYS A 299 -3.03 -16.83 26.48
CA LYS A 299 -4.32 -16.82 25.81
C LYS A 299 -4.24 -16.25 24.40
N GLN A 300 -3.46 -15.20 24.17
CA GLN A 300 -3.20 -14.67 22.83
C GLN A 300 -2.59 -15.74 21.91
N ILE A 301 -1.67 -16.56 22.42
CA ILE A 301 -1.06 -17.68 21.67
C ILE A 301 -2.08 -18.78 21.37
N GLU A 302 -2.91 -19.15 22.34
CA GLU A 302 -3.98 -20.14 22.14
C GLU A 302 -4.97 -19.68 21.06
N LEU A 303 -5.41 -18.42 21.13
CA LEU A 303 -6.26 -17.81 20.10
C LEU A 303 -5.57 -17.77 18.73
N ALA A 304 -4.29 -17.40 18.68
CA ALA A 304 -3.49 -17.40 17.44
C ALA A 304 -3.44 -18.80 16.81
N GLN A 305 -3.26 -19.84 17.63
CA GLN A 305 -3.27 -21.23 17.18
C GLN A 305 -4.63 -21.66 16.62
N GLN A 306 -5.73 -21.26 17.27
CA GLN A 306 -7.09 -21.53 16.79
C GLN A 306 -7.37 -20.85 15.45
N ILE A 307 -6.95 -19.59 15.29
CA ILE A 307 -7.09 -18.86 14.02
C ILE A 307 -6.25 -19.53 12.93
N ALA A 308 -4.99 -19.88 13.21
CA ALA A 308 -4.14 -20.58 12.24
C ALA A 308 -4.78 -21.89 11.77
N ALA A 309 -5.32 -22.68 12.70
CA ALA A 309 -6.01 -23.92 12.39
C ALA A 309 -7.24 -23.68 11.50
N HIS A 310 -8.05 -22.65 11.78
CA HIS A 310 -9.24 -22.32 10.99
C HIS A 310 -8.91 -21.77 9.60
N VAL A 311 -7.96 -20.84 9.49
CA VAL A 311 -7.59 -20.19 8.22
C VAL A 311 -6.87 -21.15 7.27
N LEU A 312 -6.07 -22.06 7.81
CA LEU A 312 -5.17 -22.93 7.03
C LEU A 312 -5.68 -24.38 6.89
N LYS A 313 -6.92 -24.66 7.33
CA LYS A 313 -7.49 -26.02 7.37
C LYS A 313 -7.45 -26.74 6.02
N ASP A 314 -7.70 -26.02 4.92
CA ASP A 314 -7.83 -26.58 3.57
C ASP A 314 -6.49 -26.63 2.82
N VAL A 315 -5.40 -26.15 3.44
CA VAL A 315 -4.07 -26.16 2.83
C VAL A 315 -3.37 -27.47 3.20
N PRO A 316 -2.88 -28.26 2.22
CA PRO A 316 -2.18 -29.49 2.52
C PRO A 316 -0.86 -29.22 3.25
N TRP A 317 -0.37 -30.24 3.96
CA TRP A 317 0.99 -30.21 4.49
C TRP A 317 2.00 -30.47 3.36
N PRO A 318 3.24 -29.94 3.47
CA PRO A 318 4.30 -30.29 2.54
C PRO A 318 4.48 -31.81 2.52
N ALA A 319 4.74 -32.37 1.34
CA ALA A 319 5.07 -33.78 1.21
C ALA A 319 6.30 -34.07 2.08
N ARG A 320 6.18 -35.02 3.00
CA ARG A 320 7.34 -35.52 3.74
C ARG A 320 8.18 -36.31 2.75
N ILE A 321 9.42 -35.90 2.57
CA ILE A 321 10.44 -36.75 1.94
C ILE A 321 10.99 -37.57 3.10
N ASP A 322 10.42 -38.76 3.27
CA ASP A 322 10.94 -39.78 4.21
C ASP A 322 12.18 -40.45 3.62
#